data_AF-A0A2H9LHZ0-F1
#
_entry.id   AF-A0A2H9LHZ0-F1
#
_cell.length_a   1.000
_cell.length_b   1.000
_cell.length_c   1.000
_cell.angle_alpha   90.00
_cell.angle_beta   90.00
_cell.angle_gamma   90.00
#
_symmetry.space_group_name_H-M   'P 1'
#
loop_
_entity.id
_entity.type
_entity.pdbx_description
1 polymer ?
#
loop_
_entity_poly.entity_id
_entity_poly.type
_entity_poly.pdbx_seq_one_letter_code
_entity_poly.pdbx_strand_id
1 'polypeptide(L)'
;MRNFSNLRTPRNSFVGVCQNQSGFKLILTGKRCQTLKLSKIGNIRIRCHRKTEGDIKQVVIKKEQSGKWFAFLITDEQKEIKQKEIRKVVGIDTGLIDVLWDSDNVKTPNPKYLNRYAERLASCQRRMSKKKKGSNNRDKFRIRLARRYEKLANTRTDFVHKVTRYYADNYDAVGMEDIDYSTIARGRFGKSFLDACCGQIRQQMAYKVESTGGRFVAVDYKGTTIRCSQCGTEVRKEIWERTHNCSHCKISIPRDYNSALEIKRLTLIEIRQELSESTPEEMIALHHKVQQLSMNQEALTSTSQC
;
A
#
# COMPACT_ATOMS: atom_id res chain seq x y z
N MET A 1 9.38 20.57 -9.68
CA MET A 1 9.67 20.54 -8.22
C MET A 1 10.92 19.70 -8.04
N ARG A 2 11.98 20.23 -7.42
CA ARG A 2 13.20 19.44 -7.19
C ARG A 2 12.84 18.22 -6.34
N ASN A 3 13.18 17.02 -6.82
CA ASN A 3 13.01 15.76 -6.09
C ASN A 3 13.62 15.87 -4.69
N PHE A 4 12.99 15.21 -3.72
CA PHE A 4 13.51 15.11 -2.34
C PHE A 4 14.93 14.57 -2.28
N SER A 5 15.32 13.77 -3.28
CA SER A 5 16.67 13.26 -3.48
C SER A 5 17.73 14.35 -3.72
N ASN A 6 17.33 15.57 -4.10
CA ASN A 6 18.27 16.68 -4.39
C ASN A 6 18.52 17.62 -3.21
N LEU A 7 17.95 17.36 -2.04
CA LEU A 7 18.50 17.91 -0.81
C LEU A 7 19.78 17.13 -0.51
N ARG A 8 20.90 17.51 -1.16
CA ARG A 8 22.24 16.97 -0.87
C ARG A 8 22.45 17.03 0.63
N THR A 9 22.29 15.85 1.23
CA THR A 9 22.71 15.54 2.58
C THR A 9 24.21 15.80 2.66
N PRO A 10 24.72 16.40 3.76
CA PRO A 10 26.15 16.36 4.03
C PRO A 10 26.62 14.91 3.90
N ARG A 11 27.82 14.69 3.36
CA ARG A 11 28.41 13.37 3.03
C ARG A 11 28.39 12.33 4.19
N ASN A 12 28.02 12.71 5.42
CA ASN A 12 27.94 11.86 6.62
C ASN A 12 26.58 11.85 7.35
N SER A 13 25.45 12.18 6.72
CA SER A 13 24.18 12.40 7.47
C SER A 13 23.26 11.19 7.65
N PHE A 14 23.65 9.99 7.21
CA PHE A 14 22.97 8.76 7.62
C PHE A 14 23.53 8.31 8.97
N VAL A 15 22.96 8.81 10.06
CA VAL A 15 23.19 8.24 11.40
C VAL A 15 22.10 7.22 11.65
N GLY A 16 22.30 6.04 11.07
CA GLY A 16 21.51 4.85 11.37
C GLY A 16 22.36 3.90 12.19
N VAL A 17 21.84 3.36 13.29
CA VAL A 17 22.46 2.24 13.99
C VAL A 17 21.60 1.02 13.74
N CYS A 18 22.23 -0.05 13.25
CA CYS A 18 21.58 -1.33 13.01
C CYS A 18 22.19 -2.35 13.95
N GLN A 19 21.34 -3.06 14.71
CA GLN A 19 21.75 -4.22 15.50
C GLN A 19 20.97 -5.44 15.02
N ASN A 20 21.70 -6.47 14.59
CA ASN A 20 21.16 -7.69 14.01
C ASN A 20 21.31 -8.83 15.02
N GLN A 21 20.25 -9.61 15.19
CA GLN A 21 20.14 -10.84 16.00
C GLN A 21 20.37 -10.68 17.51
N SER A 22 21.28 -9.82 17.95
CA SER A 22 21.62 -9.63 19.35
C SER A 22 22.01 -8.17 19.66
N GLY A 23 22.30 -7.90 20.93
CA GLY A 23 22.73 -6.59 21.40
C GLY A 23 21.60 -5.65 21.79
N PHE A 24 20.34 -5.99 21.51
CA PHE A 24 19.18 -5.20 21.91
C PHE A 24 18.26 -5.98 22.86
N LYS A 25 17.55 -5.26 23.72
CA LYS A 25 16.46 -5.82 24.55
C LYS A 25 15.36 -4.79 24.71
N LEU A 26 14.13 -5.16 24.33
CA LEU A 26 12.95 -4.37 24.63
C LEU A 26 12.45 -4.73 26.03
N ILE A 27 12.38 -3.74 26.91
CA ILE A 27 11.91 -3.88 28.29
C ILE A 27 10.58 -3.14 28.39
N LEU A 28 9.49 -3.89 28.56
CA LEU A 28 8.17 -3.35 28.79
C LEU A 28 8.05 -2.94 30.26
N THR A 29 7.80 -1.65 30.49
CA THR A 29 7.76 -1.03 31.82
C THR A 29 6.34 -0.86 32.38
N GLY A 30 5.32 -1.19 31.58
CA GLY A 30 3.91 -0.89 31.90
C GLY A 30 3.55 0.60 31.85
N LYS A 31 4.50 1.48 31.52
CA LYS A 31 4.29 2.94 31.43
C LYS A 31 4.05 3.38 29.99
N ARG A 32 3.75 4.67 29.81
CA ARG A 32 3.60 5.32 28.50
C ARG A 32 4.83 5.15 27.59
N CYS A 33 6.03 5.07 28.17
CA CYS A 33 7.27 4.84 27.43
C CYS A 33 7.93 3.55 27.92
N GLN A 34 8.37 2.74 26.96
CA GLN A 34 9.14 1.53 27.19
C GLN A 34 10.64 1.85 27.17
N THR A 35 11.47 0.87 27.55
CA THR A 35 12.92 1.01 27.51
C THR A 35 13.50 0.07 26.46
N LEU A 36 14.27 0.60 25.53
CA LEU A 36 15.06 -0.16 24.57
C LEU A 36 16.52 -0.11 25.00
N LYS A 37 17.03 -1.23 25.48
CA LYS A 37 18.46 -1.41 25.76
C LYS A 37 19.17 -1.74 24.46
N LEU A 38 20.25 -1.01 24.16
CA LEU A 38 21.12 -1.26 23.02
C LEU A 38 22.56 -1.41 23.51
N SER A 39 23.27 -2.41 22.99
CA SER A 39 24.67 -2.65 23.31
C SER A 39 25.50 -1.43 22.89
N LYS A 40 26.47 -1.05 23.72
CA LYS A 40 27.37 0.11 23.56
C LYS A 40 26.70 1.50 23.57
N ILE A 41 25.37 1.59 23.57
CA ILE A 41 24.63 2.85 23.64
C ILE A 41 23.93 3.01 25.00
N GLY A 42 23.44 1.91 25.58
CA GLY A 42 22.72 1.90 26.84
C GLY A 42 21.20 1.93 26.67
N ASN A 43 20.52 2.46 27.68
CA ASN A 43 19.06 2.42 27.78
C ASN A 43 18.43 3.66 27.14
N ILE A 44 17.57 3.45 26.15
CA ILE A 44 16.84 4.52 25.46
C ILE A 44 15.35 4.41 25.78
N ARG A 45 14.76 5.53 26.21
CA ARG A 45 13.30 5.61 26.38
C ARG A 45 12.64 5.71 25.00
N ILE A 46 11.73 4.78 24.70
CA ILE A 46 11.00 4.75 23.43
C ILE A 46 9.49 4.77 23.67
N ARG A 47 8.74 5.32 22.70
CA ARG A 47 7.29 5.20 22.68
C ARG A 47 6.93 4.09 21.70
N CYS A 48 6.56 2.91 22.21
CA CYS A 48 5.97 1.86 21.39
C CYS A 48 4.52 2.23 21.05
N HIS A 49 4.24 2.50 19.78
CA HIS A 49 2.89 2.83 19.31
C HIS A 49 2.03 1.59 19.04
N ARG A 50 2.62 0.40 19.02
CA ARG A 50 1.94 -0.89 18.88
C ARG A 50 2.64 -1.94 19.75
N LYS A 51 1.93 -3.01 20.11
CA LYS A 51 2.53 -4.20 20.70
C LYS A 51 3.44 -4.85 19.66
N THR A 52 4.55 -5.42 20.11
CA THR A 52 5.46 -6.18 19.26
C THR A 52 5.03 -7.64 19.30
N GLU A 53 4.84 -8.24 18.12
CA GLU A 53 4.43 -9.63 17.92
C GLU A 53 5.60 -10.39 17.29
N GLY A 54 5.84 -11.63 17.73
CA GLY A 54 7.02 -12.41 17.35
C GLY A 54 8.31 -11.96 18.06
N ASP A 55 9.42 -12.63 17.74
CA ASP A 55 10.72 -12.31 18.31
C ASP A 55 11.38 -11.17 17.53
N ILE A 56 11.95 -10.21 18.24
CA ILE A 56 12.69 -9.13 17.59
C ILE A 56 14.02 -9.69 17.07
N LYS A 57 14.19 -9.72 15.75
CA LYS A 57 15.43 -10.16 15.09
C LYS A 57 16.36 -9.01 14.77
N GLN A 58 15.84 -7.81 14.61
CA GLN A 58 16.65 -6.66 14.24
C GLN A 58 16.04 -5.37 14.78
N VAL A 59 16.93 -4.47 15.20
CA VAL A 59 16.57 -3.12 15.62
C VAL A 59 17.34 -2.11 14.79
N VAL A 60 16.61 -1.25 14.08
CA VAL A 60 17.18 -0.13 13.31
C VAL A 60 16.78 1.18 13.97
N ILE A 61 17.77 1.92 14.46
CA ILE A 61 17.59 3.29 14.95
C ILE A 61 17.89 4.24 13.80
N LYS A 62 16.92 5.08 13.45
CA LYS A 62 17.06 6.03 12.35
C LYS A 62 16.66 7.43 12.79
N LYS A 63 17.49 8.42 12.43
CA LYS A 63 17.12 9.84 12.49
C LYS A 63 16.61 10.31 11.14
N GLU A 64 15.38 10.81 11.12
CA GLU A 64 14.79 11.43 9.93
C GLU A 64 15.26 12.88 9.75
N GLN A 65 15.16 13.39 8.52
CA GLN A 65 15.56 14.77 8.19
C GLN A 65 14.78 15.83 8.98
N SER A 66 13.59 15.48 9.46
CA SER A 66 12.72 16.27 10.33
C SER A 66 13.27 16.44 11.75
N GLY A 67 14.33 15.71 12.10
CA GLY A 67 14.95 15.62 13.41
C GLY A 67 14.32 14.59 14.34
N LYS A 68 13.30 13.85 13.88
CA LYS A 68 12.67 12.78 14.66
C LYS A 68 13.53 11.52 14.65
N TRP A 69 13.50 10.77 15.74
CA TRP A 69 14.12 9.46 15.86
C TRP A 69 13.06 8.37 15.85
N PHE A 70 13.34 7.29 15.13
CA PHE A 70 12.52 6.09 15.07
C PHE A 70 13.37 4.88 15.42
N ALA A 71 12.76 3.94 16.15
CA ALA A 71 13.27 2.60 16.33
C ALA A 71 12.35 1.64 15.55
N PHE A 72 12.88 1.01 14.52
CA PHE A 72 12.19 -0.04 13.78
C PHE A 72 12.57 -1.37 14.41
N LEU A 73 11.57 -2.04 15.00
CA LEU A 73 11.70 -3.38 15.54
C LEU A 73 11.19 -4.33 14.47
N ILE A 74 12.08 -5.16 13.93
CA ILE A 74 11.77 -6.13 12.88
C ILE A 74 11.63 -7.49 13.54
N THR A 75 10.50 -8.14 13.31
CA THR A 75 10.13 -9.40 13.94
C THR A 75 9.92 -10.49 12.91
N ASP A 76 10.14 -11.74 13.30
CA ASP A 76 9.81 -12.93 12.52
C ASP A 76 8.40 -13.41 12.88
N GLU A 77 7.39 -12.68 12.41
CA GLU A 77 6.02 -13.17 12.54
C GLU A 77 5.71 -14.11 11.38
N GLN A 78 5.67 -15.41 11.64
CA GLN A 78 5.10 -16.40 10.72
C GLN A 78 3.60 -16.52 11.00
N LYS A 79 2.81 -15.69 10.32
CA LYS A 79 1.35 -15.82 10.37
C LYS A 79 0.88 -16.65 9.18
N GLU A 80 0.30 -17.81 9.46
CA GLU A 80 -0.39 -18.58 8.43
C GLU A 80 -1.61 -17.80 7.94
N ILE A 81 -1.59 -17.42 6.66
CA ILE A 81 -2.70 -16.74 6.01
C ILE A 81 -3.63 -17.82 5.46
N LYS A 82 -4.79 -17.99 6.09
CA LYS A 82 -5.85 -18.85 5.56
C LYS A 82 -6.51 -18.16 4.38
N GLN A 83 -6.52 -18.82 3.22
CA GLN A 83 -7.23 -18.32 2.04
C GLN A 83 -8.73 -18.23 2.32
N LYS A 84 -9.35 -17.15 1.86
CA LYS A 84 -10.79 -16.94 1.94
C LYS A 84 -11.47 -17.57 0.72
N GLU A 85 -12.67 -18.08 0.94
CA GLU A 85 -13.59 -18.35 -0.16
C GLU A 85 -13.98 -17.03 -0.83
N ILE A 86 -13.87 -16.96 -2.16
CA ILE A 86 -14.11 -15.72 -2.89
C ILE A 86 -15.60 -15.60 -3.18
N ARG A 87 -16.28 -14.69 -2.48
CA ARG A 87 -17.70 -14.39 -2.70
C ARG A 87 -17.91 -12.98 -3.20
N LYS A 88 -17.18 -12.02 -2.64
CA LYS A 88 -17.32 -10.61 -2.95
C LYS A 88 -16.11 -10.07 -3.71
N VAL A 89 -16.33 -9.74 -4.99
CA VAL A 89 -15.29 -9.29 -5.92
C VAL A 89 -15.59 -7.87 -6.41
N VAL A 90 -14.55 -7.04 -6.48
CA VAL A 90 -14.62 -5.66 -6.98
C VAL A 90 -13.52 -5.38 -7.98
N GLY A 91 -13.87 -4.67 -9.06
CA GLY A 91 -12.91 -4.07 -9.97
C GLY A 91 -12.79 -2.57 -9.70
N ILE A 92 -11.58 -2.03 -9.76
CA ILE A 92 -11.31 -0.63 -9.42
C ILE A 92 -10.54 0.04 -10.56
N ASP A 93 -11.17 1.05 -11.16
CA ASP A 93 -10.51 1.99 -12.07
C ASP A 93 -9.79 3.09 -11.29
N THR A 94 -8.66 3.57 -11.81
CA THR A 94 -7.83 4.59 -11.15
C THR A 94 -7.68 5.85 -12.00
N GLY A 95 -7.97 7.00 -11.42
CA GLY A 95 -8.00 8.27 -12.16
C GLY A 95 -7.35 9.45 -11.44
N LEU A 96 -7.34 10.60 -12.13
CA LEU A 96 -6.88 11.88 -11.56
C LEU A 96 -8.00 12.75 -11.00
N ILE A 97 -9.23 12.58 -11.47
CA ILE A 97 -10.43 13.29 -10.98
C ILE A 97 -10.89 12.60 -9.69
N ASP A 98 -11.35 11.36 -9.84
CA ASP A 98 -11.55 10.41 -8.76
C ASP A 98 -10.35 9.47 -8.75
N VAL A 99 -9.74 9.30 -7.57
CA VAL A 99 -8.55 8.45 -7.42
C VAL A 99 -8.91 6.98 -7.61
N LEU A 100 -10.12 6.60 -7.20
CA LEU A 100 -10.72 5.29 -7.44
C LEU A 100 -12.18 5.46 -7.86
N TRP A 101 -12.62 4.63 -8.79
CA TRP A 101 -14.03 4.36 -9.05
C TRP A 101 -14.20 2.85 -9.13
N ASP A 102 -15.04 2.29 -8.27
CA ASP A 102 -15.21 0.85 -8.19
C ASP A 102 -16.45 0.34 -8.94
N SER A 103 -16.49 -0.98 -9.14
CA SER A 103 -17.58 -1.68 -9.83
C SER A 103 -18.90 -1.70 -9.04
N ASP A 104 -18.90 -1.28 -7.78
CA ASP A 104 -20.11 -1.07 -6.97
C ASP A 104 -20.57 0.39 -7.06
N ASN A 105 -20.00 1.16 -8.00
CA ASN A 105 -20.29 2.55 -8.32
C ASN A 105 -19.93 3.54 -7.18
N VAL A 106 -18.97 3.21 -6.34
CA VAL A 106 -18.43 4.10 -5.31
C VAL A 106 -17.23 4.86 -5.84
N LYS A 107 -17.20 6.16 -5.56
CA LYS A 107 -16.10 7.07 -5.94
C LYS A 107 -15.27 7.46 -4.74
N THR A 108 -13.96 7.41 -4.90
CA THR A 108 -13.01 8.01 -3.95
C THR A 108 -12.40 9.26 -4.60
N PRO A 109 -12.80 10.47 -4.19
CA PRO A 109 -12.31 11.71 -4.81
C PRO A 109 -10.82 11.91 -4.55
N ASN A 110 -10.11 12.52 -5.49
CA ASN A 110 -8.71 12.88 -5.30
C ASN A 110 -8.60 14.08 -4.31
N PRO A 111 -7.96 13.89 -3.12
CA PRO A 111 -7.89 14.94 -2.10
C PRO A 111 -6.96 16.11 -2.46
N LYS A 112 -6.13 15.98 -3.52
CA LYS A 112 -5.23 17.01 -4.05
C LYS A 112 -4.35 17.65 -2.97
N TYR A 113 -3.77 16.82 -2.10
CA TYR A 113 -3.01 17.30 -0.94
C TYR A 113 -1.86 18.23 -1.34
N LEU A 114 -1.14 17.96 -2.44
CA LEU A 114 -0.02 18.79 -2.86
C LEU A 114 -0.44 20.24 -3.07
N ASN A 115 -1.61 20.48 -3.66
CA ASN A 115 -2.11 21.83 -3.90
C ASN A 115 -2.29 22.58 -2.57
N ARG A 116 -2.84 21.90 -1.55
CA ARG A 116 -3.03 22.47 -0.20
C ARG A 116 -1.72 22.82 0.51
N TYR A 117 -0.65 22.07 0.26
CA TYR A 117 0.65 22.28 0.91
C TYR A 117 1.66 23.09 0.06
N ALA A 118 1.41 23.28 -1.24
CA ALA A 118 2.36 23.81 -2.21
C ALA A 118 2.90 25.19 -1.85
N GLU A 119 2.02 26.14 -1.52
CA GLU A 119 2.42 27.52 -1.20
C GLU A 119 3.31 27.58 0.05
N ARG A 120 2.94 26.83 1.09
CA ARG A 120 3.69 26.76 2.34
C ARG A 120 5.06 26.12 2.13
N LEU A 121 5.13 25.07 1.30
CA LEU A 121 6.39 24.43 0.91
C LEU A 121 7.27 25.39 0.11
N ALA A 122 6.72 26.07 -0.90
CA ALA A 122 7.44 27.03 -1.73
C ALA A 122 7.95 28.22 -0.91
N SER A 123 7.14 28.76 0.00
CA SER A 123 7.56 29.83 0.92
C SER A 123 8.69 29.39 1.84
N CYS A 124 8.62 28.19 2.42
CA CYS A 124 9.71 27.65 3.24
C CYS A 124 10.99 27.43 2.43
N GLN A 125 10.89 26.92 1.21
CA GLN A 125 12.03 26.76 0.30
C GLN A 125 12.69 28.09 -0.05
N ARG A 126 11.92 29.11 -0.42
CA ARG A 126 12.42 30.47 -0.72
C ARG A 126 13.11 31.10 0.49
N ARG A 127 12.54 30.94 1.69
CA ARG A 127 13.16 31.46 2.91
C ARG A 127 14.48 30.74 3.23
N MET A 128 14.54 29.42 3.02
CA MET A 128 15.75 28.63 3.23
C MET A 128 16.86 28.97 2.23
N SER A 129 16.53 29.19 0.95
CA SER A 129 17.52 29.49 -0.10
C SER A 129 18.24 30.82 0.14
N LYS A 130 17.57 31.80 0.76
CA LYS A 130 18.14 33.10 1.14
C LYS A 130 19.08 33.05 2.36
N LYS A 131 19.24 31.89 3.03
CA LYS A 131 20.11 31.78 4.22
C LYS A 131 21.53 31.32 3.84
N LYS A 132 22.55 31.86 4.52
CA LYS A 132 23.95 31.47 4.36
C LYS A 132 24.13 29.96 4.49
N LYS A 133 24.75 29.34 3.49
CA LYS A 133 25.06 27.89 3.49
C LYS A 133 25.89 27.54 4.73
N GLY A 134 25.56 26.43 5.39
CA GLY A 134 26.23 26.00 6.62
C GLY A 134 25.82 26.73 7.91
N SER A 135 25.08 27.84 7.84
CA SER A 135 24.66 28.55 9.06
C SER A 135 23.62 27.79 9.89
N ASN A 136 23.67 27.96 11.22
CA ASN A 136 22.66 27.42 12.16
C ASN A 136 21.24 27.85 11.78
N ASN A 137 21.07 29.08 11.28
CA ASN A 137 19.79 29.58 10.80
C ASN A 137 19.29 28.79 9.58
N ARG A 138 20.17 28.48 8.61
CA ARG A 138 19.79 27.65 7.47
C ARG A 138 19.39 26.24 7.91
N ASP A 139 20.09 25.65 8.88
CA ASP A 139 19.76 24.32 9.39
C ASP A 139 18.38 24.29 10.09
N LYS A 140 18.06 25.30 10.91
CA LYS A 140 16.72 25.49 11.49
C LYS A 140 15.62 25.50 10.40
N PHE A 141 15.84 26.21 9.30
CA PHE A 141 14.89 26.25 8.18
C PHE A 141 14.84 24.94 7.39
N ARG A 142 15.97 24.24 7.22
CA ARG A 142 16.03 22.90 6.61
C ARG A 142 15.17 21.90 7.39
N ILE A 143 15.31 21.85 8.72
CA ILE A 143 14.49 21.00 9.60
C ILE A 143 13.01 21.37 9.50
N ARG A 144 12.69 22.67 9.49
CA ARG A 144 11.31 23.15 9.32
C ARG A 144 10.72 22.68 7.98
N LEU A 145 11.48 22.78 6.90
CA LEU A 145 11.08 22.30 5.58
C LEU A 145 10.85 20.78 5.60
N ALA A 146 11.79 20.01 6.16
CA ALA A 146 11.68 18.56 6.28
C ALA A 146 10.42 18.13 7.06
N ARG A 147 10.10 18.80 8.18
CA ARG A 147 8.85 18.55 8.95
C ARG A 147 7.57 18.79 8.14
N ARG A 148 7.57 19.79 7.24
CA ARG A 148 6.40 20.06 6.39
C ARG A 148 6.21 18.98 5.33
N TYR A 149 7.30 18.52 4.74
CA TYR A 149 7.27 17.41 3.80
C TYR A 149 6.90 16.09 4.45
N GLU A 150 7.42 15.80 5.64
CA GLU A 150 7.02 14.64 6.45
C GLU A 150 5.50 14.68 6.73
N LYS A 151 4.94 15.84 7.07
CA LYS A 151 3.49 15.97 7.26
C LYS A 151 2.70 15.68 5.98
N LEU A 152 3.15 16.17 4.82
CA LEU A 152 2.53 15.87 3.52
C LEU A 152 2.59 14.37 3.20
N ALA A 153 3.78 13.76 3.34
CA ALA A 153 3.98 12.34 3.12
C ALA A 153 3.07 11.50 4.03
N ASN A 154 3.06 11.78 5.34
CA ASN A 154 2.21 11.07 6.30
C ASN A 154 0.71 11.25 6.00
N THR A 155 0.28 12.41 5.50
CA THR A 155 -1.12 12.65 5.14
C THR A 155 -1.52 11.80 3.93
N ARG A 156 -0.66 11.73 2.92
CA ARG A 156 -0.87 10.85 1.76
C ARG A 156 -0.88 9.38 2.15
N THR A 157 0.10 8.95 2.95
CA THR A 157 0.18 7.57 3.44
C THR A 157 -1.03 7.18 4.30
N ASP A 158 -1.54 8.08 5.14
CA ASP A 158 -2.77 7.87 5.90
C ASP A 158 -3.99 7.66 4.99
N PHE A 159 -4.16 8.51 3.98
CA PHE A 159 -5.20 8.36 2.97
C PHE A 159 -5.12 6.99 2.25
N VAL A 160 -3.94 6.65 1.72
CA VAL A 160 -3.72 5.36 1.05
C VAL A 160 -4.02 4.21 1.99
N HIS A 161 -3.58 4.28 3.26
CA HIS A 161 -3.82 3.22 4.22
C HIS A 161 -5.31 3.00 4.52
N LYS A 162 -6.08 4.08 4.68
CA LYS A 162 -7.52 4.01 4.95
C LYS A 162 -8.29 3.41 3.78
N VAL A 163 -8.02 3.91 2.58
CA VAL A 163 -8.68 3.44 1.34
C VAL A 163 -8.36 1.96 1.10
N THR A 164 -7.09 1.57 1.11
CA THR A 164 -6.71 0.17 0.88
C THR A 164 -7.16 -0.77 1.99
N ARG A 165 -7.25 -0.29 3.24
CA ARG A 165 -7.81 -1.10 4.33
C ARG A 165 -9.30 -1.34 4.15
N TYR A 166 -10.06 -0.32 3.75
CA TYR A 166 -11.49 -0.48 3.44
C TYR A 166 -11.72 -1.62 2.45
N TYR A 167 -11.01 -1.65 1.32
CA TYR A 167 -11.20 -2.72 0.33
C TYR A 167 -10.74 -4.10 0.84
N ALA A 168 -9.61 -4.18 1.54
CA ALA A 168 -9.13 -5.44 2.12
C ALA A 168 -10.08 -6.02 3.18
N ASP A 169 -10.83 -5.17 3.89
CA ASP A 169 -11.84 -5.60 4.87
C ASP A 169 -13.14 -6.07 4.23
N ASN A 170 -13.54 -5.44 3.13
CA ASN A 170 -14.90 -5.54 2.61
C ASN A 170 -15.04 -6.43 1.37
N TYR A 171 -13.94 -6.90 0.79
CA TYR A 171 -13.91 -7.70 -0.42
C TYR A 171 -12.95 -8.89 -0.28
N ASP A 172 -13.34 -10.02 -0.85
CA ASP A 172 -12.52 -11.24 -0.88
C ASP A 172 -11.54 -11.23 -2.05
N ALA A 173 -11.91 -10.54 -3.15
CA ALA A 173 -11.00 -10.28 -4.24
C ALA A 173 -11.12 -8.86 -4.80
N VAL A 174 -9.97 -8.27 -5.17
CA VAL A 174 -9.86 -6.90 -5.69
C VAL A 174 -9.04 -6.90 -6.97
N GLY A 175 -9.64 -6.42 -8.05
CA GLY A 175 -8.99 -6.21 -9.35
C GLY A 175 -8.55 -4.78 -9.56
N MET A 176 -7.33 -4.57 -10.06
CA MET A 176 -6.83 -3.27 -10.49
C MET A 176 -5.97 -3.40 -11.75
N GLU A 177 -6.03 -2.40 -12.63
CA GLU A 177 -5.19 -2.31 -13.83
C GLU A 177 -3.70 -2.34 -13.51
N ASP A 178 -2.95 -3.12 -14.28
CA ASP A 178 -1.49 -3.21 -14.22
C ASP A 178 -0.81 -2.06 -14.94
N ILE A 179 -0.88 -0.89 -14.30
CA ILE A 179 -0.24 0.32 -14.79
C ILE A 179 1.07 0.55 -14.05
N ASP A 180 2.17 0.67 -14.81
CA ASP A 180 3.43 1.20 -14.29
C ASP A 180 3.37 2.74 -14.13
N TYR A 181 2.89 3.17 -12.96
CA TYR A 181 2.87 4.59 -12.62
C TYR A 181 4.26 5.21 -12.48
N SER A 182 5.35 4.43 -12.37
CA SER A 182 6.71 4.97 -12.31
C SER A 182 7.08 5.65 -13.63
N THR A 183 6.64 5.08 -14.75
CA THR A 183 6.82 5.64 -16.09
C THR A 183 5.93 6.87 -16.28
N ILE A 184 4.67 6.80 -15.87
CA ILE A 184 3.74 7.95 -15.92
C ILE A 184 4.25 9.12 -15.07
N ALA A 185 4.86 8.83 -13.92
CA ALA A 185 5.43 9.84 -13.02
C ALA A 185 6.55 10.68 -13.66
N ARG A 186 7.19 10.20 -14.74
CA ARG A 186 8.23 10.93 -15.49
C ARG A 186 7.65 11.83 -16.58
N GLY A 187 6.38 11.64 -16.96
CA GLY A 187 5.72 12.41 -18.01
C GLY A 187 5.08 13.71 -17.55
N ARG A 188 4.36 14.37 -18.47
CA ARG A 188 3.69 15.68 -18.25
C ARG A 188 2.73 15.69 -17.06
N PHE A 189 2.04 14.57 -16.81
CA PHE A 189 1.07 14.43 -15.72
C PHE A 189 1.65 13.83 -14.43
N GLY A 190 2.97 13.60 -14.38
CA GLY A 190 3.59 12.84 -13.31
C GLY A 190 3.37 13.45 -11.92
N LYS A 191 3.38 14.79 -11.80
CA LYS A 191 3.09 15.48 -10.54
C LYS A 191 1.68 15.17 -10.01
N SER A 192 0.69 15.07 -10.89
CA SER A 192 -0.70 14.80 -10.53
C SER A 192 -0.89 13.35 -10.09
N PHE A 193 -0.30 12.40 -10.81
CA PHE A 193 -0.31 10.98 -10.42
C PHE A 193 0.44 10.72 -9.11
N LEU A 194 1.56 11.41 -8.89
CA LEU A 194 2.28 11.36 -7.61
C LEU A 194 1.51 11.99 -6.45
N ASP A 195 0.56 12.90 -6.72
CA ASP A 195 -0.33 13.44 -5.68
C ASP A 195 -1.55 12.53 -5.43
N ALA A 196 -2.07 11.91 -6.50
CA ALA A 196 -3.13 10.90 -6.44
C ALA A 196 -2.69 9.60 -5.74
N CYS A 197 -1.38 9.34 -5.65
CA CYS A 197 -0.81 8.18 -4.97
C CYS A 197 -1.20 6.83 -5.59
N CYS A 198 -1.60 6.77 -6.87
CA CYS A 198 -2.13 5.55 -7.53
C CYS A 198 -1.18 4.34 -7.38
N GLY A 199 0.12 4.53 -7.62
CA GLY A 199 1.10 3.43 -7.44
C GLY A 199 1.22 2.94 -5.99
N GLN A 200 1.10 3.83 -5.01
CA GLN A 200 1.09 3.42 -3.59
C GLN A 200 -0.22 2.71 -3.23
N ILE A 201 -1.35 3.13 -3.82
CA ILE A 201 -2.64 2.45 -3.64
C ILE A 201 -2.55 1.03 -4.18
N ARG A 202 -2.12 0.84 -5.43
CA ARG A 202 -1.95 -0.50 -6.04
C ARG A 202 -1.05 -1.40 -5.19
N GLN A 203 0.13 -0.91 -4.82
CA GLN A 203 1.07 -1.68 -3.98
C GLN A 203 0.47 -2.04 -2.62
N GLN A 204 -0.19 -1.09 -1.94
CA GLN A 204 -0.80 -1.36 -0.64
C GLN A 204 -2.05 -2.23 -0.73
N MET A 205 -2.80 -2.13 -1.82
CA MET A 205 -3.96 -2.97 -2.07
C MET A 205 -3.53 -4.43 -2.16
N ALA A 206 -2.50 -4.72 -2.96
CA ALA A 206 -1.96 -6.07 -3.16
C ALA A 206 -1.66 -6.76 -1.83
N TYR A 207 -0.68 -6.26 -1.08
CA TYR A 207 -0.27 -6.95 0.14
C TYR A 207 -1.36 -6.95 1.23
N LYS A 208 -2.24 -5.94 1.28
CA LYS A 208 -3.28 -5.91 2.31
C LYS A 208 -4.40 -6.89 2.03
N VAL A 209 -4.87 -6.97 0.79
CA VAL A 209 -5.91 -7.93 0.41
C VAL A 209 -5.38 -9.35 0.66
N GLU A 210 -4.16 -9.64 0.20
CA GLU A 210 -3.46 -10.91 0.44
C GLU A 210 -3.27 -11.20 1.93
N SER A 211 -2.91 -10.19 2.74
CA SER A 211 -2.75 -10.37 4.21
C SER A 211 -4.03 -10.78 4.93
N THR A 212 -5.20 -10.58 4.31
CA THR A 212 -6.49 -11.06 4.85
C THR A 212 -6.90 -12.43 4.33
N GLY A 213 -6.08 -13.07 3.49
CA GLY A 213 -6.43 -14.30 2.78
C GLY A 213 -7.24 -14.09 1.50
N GLY A 214 -7.48 -12.83 1.10
CA GLY A 214 -8.14 -12.51 -0.16
C GLY A 214 -7.19 -12.55 -1.36
N ARG A 215 -7.73 -12.32 -2.56
CA ARG A 215 -6.95 -12.27 -3.81
C ARG A 215 -6.87 -10.87 -4.40
N PHE A 216 -5.66 -10.41 -4.68
CA PHE A 216 -5.45 -9.22 -5.49
C PHE A 216 -5.10 -9.63 -6.92
N VAL A 217 -5.82 -9.10 -7.91
CA VAL A 217 -5.59 -9.42 -9.32
C VAL A 217 -5.15 -8.19 -10.07
N ALA A 218 -3.99 -8.31 -10.71
CA ALA A 218 -3.44 -7.34 -11.64
C ALA A 218 -3.98 -7.63 -13.04
N VAL A 219 -4.92 -6.83 -13.54
CA VAL A 219 -5.48 -7.05 -14.89
C VAL A 219 -4.71 -6.24 -15.93
N ASP A 220 -4.54 -6.77 -17.15
CA ASP A 220 -4.01 -5.96 -18.26
C ASP A 220 -4.93 -4.74 -18.49
N TYR A 221 -4.34 -3.55 -18.50
CA TYR A 221 -5.04 -2.29 -18.71
C TYR A 221 -5.46 -2.10 -20.17
N LYS A 222 -4.91 -2.89 -21.11
CA LYS A 222 -5.24 -2.77 -22.53
C LYS A 222 -6.69 -3.18 -22.77
N GLY A 223 -7.47 -2.29 -23.39
CA GLY A 223 -8.84 -2.58 -23.80
C GLY A 223 -9.91 -2.35 -22.73
N THR A 224 -9.54 -2.27 -21.44
CA THR A 224 -10.48 -2.08 -20.30
C THR A 224 -11.37 -0.85 -20.47
N THR A 225 -10.77 0.24 -20.95
CA THR A 225 -11.45 1.52 -21.14
C THR A 225 -12.35 1.54 -22.37
N ILE A 226 -12.14 0.68 -23.37
CA ILE A 226 -12.90 0.69 -24.64
C ILE A 226 -13.94 -0.42 -24.73
N ARG A 227 -13.71 -1.58 -24.10
CA ARG A 227 -14.65 -2.70 -24.12
C ARG A 227 -15.92 -2.35 -23.34
N CYS A 228 -17.08 -2.53 -23.96
CA CYS A 228 -18.37 -2.35 -23.28
C CYS A 228 -18.58 -3.46 -22.25
N SER A 229 -18.75 -3.08 -20.99
CA SER A 229 -18.99 -4.03 -19.89
C SER A 229 -20.30 -4.81 -20.03
N GLN A 230 -21.29 -4.26 -20.76
CA GLN A 230 -22.59 -4.91 -20.97
C GLN A 230 -22.60 -5.90 -22.14
N CYS A 231 -22.02 -5.55 -23.29
CA CYS A 231 -22.13 -6.36 -24.52
C CYS A 231 -20.80 -6.78 -25.14
N GLY A 232 -19.66 -6.34 -24.59
CA GLY A 232 -18.33 -6.71 -25.06
C GLY A 232 -17.85 -6.02 -26.34
N THR A 233 -18.70 -5.25 -27.03
CA THR A 233 -18.30 -4.48 -28.22
C THR A 233 -17.27 -3.40 -27.85
N GLU A 234 -16.25 -3.22 -28.68
CA GLU A 234 -15.28 -2.14 -28.51
C GLU A 234 -15.89 -0.79 -28.90
N VAL A 235 -15.76 0.19 -28.00
CA VAL A 235 -16.18 1.57 -28.19
C VAL A 235 -14.94 2.45 -28.05
N ARG A 236 -14.33 2.77 -29.20
CA ARG A 236 -13.21 3.71 -29.29
C ARG A 236 -13.69 5.11 -28.92
N LYS A 237 -12.88 5.79 -28.13
CA LYS A 237 -13.17 7.11 -27.60
C LYS A 237 -11.88 7.81 -27.19
N GLU A 238 -11.94 9.13 -27.24
CA GLU A 238 -10.86 10.02 -26.90
C GLU A 238 -10.73 10.22 -25.38
N ILE A 239 -9.57 10.70 -24.94
CA ILE A 239 -9.27 10.85 -23.50
C ILE A 239 -10.25 11.82 -22.81
N TRP A 240 -10.76 12.82 -23.51
CA TRP A 240 -11.73 13.79 -22.97
C TRP A 240 -13.17 13.26 -22.91
N GLU A 241 -13.48 12.15 -23.59
CA GLU A 241 -14.81 11.57 -23.56
C GLU A 241 -15.00 10.81 -22.24
N ARG A 242 -15.76 11.40 -21.32
CA ARG A 242 -15.98 10.88 -19.95
C ARG A 242 -17.20 9.99 -19.82
N THR A 243 -17.99 9.86 -20.88
CA THR A 243 -19.14 8.96 -20.96
C THR A 243 -18.83 7.82 -21.92
N HIS A 244 -19.16 6.60 -21.53
CA HIS A 244 -19.17 5.42 -22.40
C HIS A 244 -20.56 5.29 -23.02
N ASN A 245 -20.65 5.60 -24.32
CA ASN A 245 -21.88 5.46 -25.11
C ASN A 245 -21.72 4.28 -26.08
N CYS A 246 -22.37 3.15 -25.80
CA CYS A 246 -22.30 1.99 -26.69
C CYS A 246 -23.39 2.03 -27.75
N SER A 247 -23.03 2.09 -29.03
CA SER A 247 -23.99 2.07 -30.14
C SER A 247 -24.72 0.72 -30.29
N HIS A 248 -24.12 -0.38 -29.81
CA HIS A 248 -24.66 -1.74 -29.92
C HIS A 248 -25.75 -2.03 -28.87
N CYS A 249 -25.43 -1.91 -27.58
CA CYS A 249 -26.38 -2.19 -26.48
C CYS A 249 -27.06 -0.93 -25.89
N LYS A 250 -26.75 0.26 -26.40
CA LYS A 250 -27.32 1.55 -25.99
C LYS A 250 -27.02 1.98 -24.55
N ILE A 251 -26.13 1.29 -23.83
CA ILE A 251 -25.69 1.75 -22.51
C ILE A 251 -25.01 3.12 -22.62
N SER A 252 -25.35 4.01 -21.70
CA SER A 252 -24.72 5.31 -21.49
C SER A 252 -24.39 5.46 -20.02
N ILE A 253 -23.13 5.20 -19.67
CA ILE A 253 -22.63 5.27 -18.28
C ILE A 253 -21.29 6.00 -18.24
N PRO A 254 -20.83 6.47 -17.08
CA PRO A 254 -19.50 7.05 -16.98
C PRO A 254 -18.41 6.05 -17.44
N ARG A 255 -17.39 6.57 -18.15
CA ARG A 255 -16.30 5.76 -18.69
C ARG A 255 -15.57 4.97 -17.61
N ASP A 256 -15.20 5.64 -16.54
CA ASP A 256 -14.44 5.04 -15.44
C ASP A 256 -15.25 3.93 -14.72
N TYR A 257 -16.58 4.09 -14.62
CA TYR A 257 -17.45 3.03 -14.10
C TYR A 257 -17.52 1.82 -15.05
N ASN A 258 -17.62 2.05 -16.36
CA ASN A 258 -17.52 0.95 -17.34
C ASN A 258 -16.19 0.21 -17.22
N SER A 259 -15.07 0.94 -17.08
CA SER A 259 -13.75 0.34 -16.87
C SER A 259 -13.72 -0.51 -15.60
N ALA A 260 -14.26 -0.01 -14.49
CA ALA A 260 -14.31 -0.75 -13.23
C ALA A 260 -15.11 -2.07 -13.34
N LEU A 261 -16.23 -2.06 -14.06
CA LEU A 261 -17.01 -3.26 -14.37
C LEU A 261 -16.23 -4.26 -15.25
N GLU A 262 -15.51 -3.78 -16.27
CA GLU A 262 -14.67 -4.63 -17.10
C GLU A 262 -13.49 -5.23 -16.31
N ILE A 263 -12.86 -4.46 -15.42
CA ILE A 263 -11.80 -4.93 -14.52
C ILE A 263 -12.35 -6.04 -13.60
N LYS A 264 -13.56 -5.88 -13.05
CA LYS A 264 -14.22 -6.93 -12.24
C LYS A 264 -14.42 -8.21 -13.05
N ARG A 265 -14.86 -8.09 -14.31
CA ARG A 265 -15.04 -9.23 -15.21
C ARG A 265 -13.73 -9.97 -15.45
N LEU A 266 -12.65 -9.26 -15.79
CA LEU A 266 -11.32 -9.86 -16.01
C LEU A 266 -10.79 -10.52 -14.74
N THR A 267 -10.99 -9.89 -13.59
CA THR A 267 -10.62 -10.45 -12.27
C THR A 267 -11.31 -11.78 -12.01
N LEU A 268 -12.62 -11.87 -12.31
CA LEU A 268 -13.37 -13.11 -12.16
C LEU A 268 -12.91 -14.21 -13.13
N ILE A 269 -12.43 -13.85 -14.33
CA ILE A 269 -11.89 -14.81 -15.29
C ILE A 269 -10.56 -15.38 -14.78
N GLU A 270 -9.64 -14.52 -14.35
CA GLU A 270 -8.34 -14.92 -13.80
C GLU A 270 -8.52 -15.90 -12.63
N ILE A 271 -9.37 -15.52 -11.67
CA ILE A 271 -9.68 -16.35 -10.48
C ILE A 271 -10.26 -17.71 -10.87
N ARG A 272 -11.07 -17.80 -11.93
CA ARG A 272 -11.63 -19.07 -12.41
C ARG A 272 -10.57 -19.93 -13.09
N GLN A 273 -9.67 -19.32 -13.86
CA GLN A 273 -8.58 -20.04 -14.52
C GLN A 273 -7.65 -20.68 -13.49
N GLU A 274 -7.25 -19.93 -12.46
CA GLU A 274 -6.49 -20.45 -11.31
C GLU A 274 -7.16 -21.67 -10.65
N LEU A 275 -8.49 -21.62 -10.48
CA LEU A 275 -9.26 -22.73 -9.89
C LEU A 275 -9.44 -23.92 -10.84
N SER A 276 -9.39 -23.72 -12.15
CA SER A 276 -9.46 -24.81 -13.14
C SER A 276 -8.11 -25.46 -13.41
N GLU A 277 -7.01 -24.71 -13.23
CA GLU A 277 -5.64 -25.17 -13.43
C GLU A 277 -5.05 -25.88 -12.21
N SER A 278 -5.68 -25.77 -11.03
CA SER A 278 -5.37 -26.67 -9.92
C SER A 278 -5.71 -28.10 -10.34
N THR A 279 -4.66 -28.90 -10.55
CA THR A 279 -4.81 -30.24 -11.14
C THR A 279 -5.64 -31.15 -10.23
N PRO A 280 -6.34 -32.17 -10.78
CA PRO A 280 -6.98 -33.19 -9.96
C PRO A 280 -6.00 -33.80 -8.94
N GLU A 281 -4.72 -33.91 -9.29
CA GLU A 281 -3.65 -34.40 -8.41
C GLU A 281 -3.37 -33.48 -7.22
N GLU A 282 -3.37 -32.15 -7.40
CA GLU A 282 -3.22 -31.19 -6.30
C GLU A 282 -4.44 -31.19 -5.38
N MET A 283 -5.64 -31.36 -5.93
CA MET A 283 -6.87 -31.53 -5.16
C MET A 283 -6.91 -32.85 -4.39
N ILE A 284 -6.46 -33.95 -5.00
CA ILE A 284 -6.31 -35.27 -4.37
C ILE A 284 -5.25 -35.22 -3.26
N ALA A 285 -4.11 -34.56 -3.51
CA ALA A 285 -3.05 -34.38 -2.53
C ALA A 285 -3.52 -33.54 -1.34
N LEU A 286 -4.32 -32.48 -1.58
CA LEU A 286 -4.92 -31.68 -0.52
C LEU A 286 -5.94 -32.49 0.28
N HIS A 287 -6.77 -33.30 -0.38
CA HIS A 287 -7.74 -34.17 0.30
C HIS A 287 -7.06 -35.22 1.18
N HIS A 288 -6.02 -35.90 0.67
CA HIS A 288 -5.22 -36.85 1.46
C HIS A 288 -4.53 -36.17 2.65
N LYS A 289 -4.03 -34.95 2.46
CA LYS A 289 -3.37 -34.19 3.55
C LYS A 289 -4.36 -33.79 4.64
N VAL A 290 -5.59 -33.40 4.26
CA VAL A 290 -6.67 -33.10 5.21
C VAL A 290 -7.13 -34.37 5.95
N GLN A 291 -7.27 -35.51 5.27
CA GLN A 291 -7.59 -36.79 5.91
C GLN A 291 -6.51 -37.22 6.91
N GLN A 292 -5.23 -37.11 6.55
CA GLN A 292 -4.12 -37.42 7.46
C GLN A 292 -4.12 -36.50 8.69
N LEU A 293 -4.40 -35.21 8.52
CA LEU A 293 -4.50 -34.27 9.64
C LEU A 293 -5.69 -34.60 10.58
N SER A 294 -6.82 -35.03 10.01
CA SER A 294 -7.99 -35.47 10.79
C SER A 294 -7.69 -36.73 11.60
N MET A 295 -7.09 -37.75 10.96
CA MET A 295 -6.71 -38.99 11.63
C MET A 295 -5.68 -38.76 12.76
N ASN A 296 -4.76 -37.83 12.56
CA ASN A 296 -3.78 -37.47 13.58
C ASN A 296 -4.41 -36.74 14.78
N GLN A 297 -5.47 -35.95 14.57
CA GLN A 297 -6.24 -35.33 15.66
C GLN A 297 -7.05 -36.35 16.48
N GLU A 298 -7.61 -37.37 15.83
CA GLU A 298 -8.33 -38.48 16.50
C GLU A 298 -7.38 -39.38 17.30
N ALA A 299 -6.16 -39.63 16.79
CA ALA A 299 -5.13 -40.37 17.51
C ALA A 299 -4.61 -39.62 18.76
N LEU A 300 -4.51 -38.29 18.68
CA LEU A 300 -4.10 -37.45 19.81
C LEU A 300 -5.18 -37.33 20.91
N THR A 301 -6.45 -37.39 20.53
CA THR A 301 -7.57 -37.32 21.48
C THR A 301 -7.82 -38.66 22.18
N SER A 302 -7.56 -39.79 21.52
CA SER A 302 -7.67 -41.14 22.12
C SER A 302 -6.52 -41.47 23.09
N THR A 303 -5.31 -40.95 22.87
CA THR A 303 -4.16 -41.11 23.79
C THR A 303 -4.24 -40.22 25.03
N SER A 304 -5.15 -39.24 25.05
CA SER A 304 -5.36 -38.32 26.19
C SER A 304 -6.43 -38.81 27.19
N GLN A 305 -7.02 -39.99 26.96
CA GLN A 305 -8.08 -40.59 27.78
C GLN A 305 -7.66 -41.90 28.49
N CYS A 306 -6.36 -42.24 28.49
CA CYS A 306 -5.77 -43.29 29.32
C CYS A 306 -4.96 -42.69 30.47
#